data_AF-A0A9X7AU36-F1
#
_entry.id   AF-A0A9X7AU36-F1
#
_cell.length_a   1.000
_cell.length_b   1.000
_cell.length_c   1.000
_cell.angle_alpha   90.00
_cell.angle_beta   90.00
_cell.angle_gamma   90.00
#
_symmetry.space_group_name_H-M   'P 1'
#
loop_
_entity.id
_entity.type
_entity.pdbx_description
1 polymer ?
#
loop_
_entity_poly.entity_id
_entity_poly.type
_entity_poly.pdbx_seq_one_letter_code
_entity_poly.pdbx_strand_id
1 'polypeptide(L)'
;MIAEWLREEYRSFIMMYLRKPKRYEEEYIVDSVMERIHARGIWIPYGEVKAYFARKKGKWYRKLENEFEDRRKEEEQMYIKSERMGKTTHK
;
A
#
# COMPACT_ATOMS: atom_id res chain seq x y z
N MET A 1 -8.30 -6.10 -13.42
CA MET A 1 -8.02 -7.52 -13.07
C MET A 1 -6.61 -7.70 -12.47
N ILE A 2 -5.55 -8.00 -13.22
CA ILE A 2 -4.20 -8.24 -12.63
C ILE A 2 -3.54 -6.96 -12.09
N ALA A 3 -3.66 -5.87 -12.85
CA ALA A 3 -3.15 -4.57 -12.43
C ALA A 3 -3.85 -4.02 -11.17
N GLU A 4 -5.08 -4.46 -10.89
CA GLU A 4 -5.82 -4.11 -9.67
C GLU A 4 -5.29 -4.93 -8.51
N TRP A 5 -5.13 -6.23 -8.67
CA TRP A 5 -4.52 -7.08 -7.64
C TRP A 5 -3.12 -6.62 -7.22
N LEU A 6 -2.24 -6.30 -8.18
CA LEU A 6 -0.93 -5.75 -7.85
C LEU A 6 -1.03 -4.43 -7.10
N ARG A 7 -2.02 -3.59 -7.44
CA ARG A 7 -2.23 -2.31 -6.77
C ARG A 7 -2.78 -2.50 -5.36
N GLU A 8 -3.69 -3.44 -5.17
CA GLU A 8 -4.28 -3.79 -3.89
C GLU A 8 -3.22 -4.33 -2.94
N GLU A 9 -2.46 -5.36 -3.35
CA GLU A 9 -1.39 -5.94 -2.54
C GLU A 9 -0.31 -4.89 -2.21
N TYR A 10 0.08 -4.08 -3.20
CA TYR A 10 1.01 -2.99 -2.97
C TYR A 10 0.46 -1.95 -1.99
N ARG A 11 -0.80 -1.53 -2.17
CA ARG A 11 -1.44 -0.56 -1.28
C ARG A 11 -1.53 -1.09 0.14
N SER A 12 -1.96 -2.33 0.32
CA SER A 12 -2.01 -3.01 1.62
C SER A 12 -0.65 -3.02 2.29
N PHE A 13 0.41 -3.37 1.55
CA PHE A 13 1.78 -3.32 2.06
C PHE A 13 2.17 -1.91 2.52
N ILE A 14 1.97 -0.89 1.67
CA ILE A 14 2.34 0.49 2.05
C ILE A 14 1.49 0.96 3.24
N MET A 15 0.19 0.62 3.31
CA MET A 15 -0.66 1.00 4.43
C MET A 15 -0.23 0.34 5.75
N MET A 16 0.26 -0.90 5.70
CA MET A 16 0.70 -1.64 6.88
C MET A 16 2.06 -1.16 7.40
N TYR A 17 2.99 -0.84 6.51
CA TYR A 17 4.38 -0.52 6.89
C TYR A 17 4.77 0.95 6.73
N LEU A 18 3.93 1.76 6.10
CA LEU A 18 4.14 3.19 5.81
C LEU A 18 5.49 3.50 5.12
N ARG A 19 5.98 2.57 4.31
CA ARG A 19 7.24 2.70 3.57
C ARG A 19 7.20 1.92 2.26
N LYS A 20 8.17 2.19 1.38
CA LYS A 20 8.38 1.38 0.16
C LYS A 20 8.85 -0.05 0.54
N PRO A 21 8.38 -1.08 -0.18
CA PRO A 21 8.90 -2.43 -0.04
C PRO A 21 10.36 -2.52 -0.52
N LYS A 22 11.11 -3.44 0.10
CA LYS A 22 12.42 -3.89 -0.34
C LYS A 22 12.26 -4.90 -1.47
N ARG A 23 13.36 -5.23 -2.17
CA ARG A 23 13.33 -6.13 -3.33
C ARG A 23 12.68 -7.50 -3.05
N TYR A 24 12.97 -8.12 -1.90
CA TYR A 24 12.36 -9.41 -1.54
C TYR A 24 10.86 -9.28 -1.22
N GLU A 25 10.43 -8.14 -0.67
CA GLU A 25 9.03 -7.85 -0.37
C GLU A 25 8.25 -7.56 -1.66
N GLU A 26 8.90 -6.92 -2.64
CA GLU A 26 8.35 -6.75 -3.98
C GLU A 26 8.16 -8.10 -4.68
N GLU A 27 9.10 -9.04 -4.52
CA GLU A 27 8.96 -10.40 -5.05
C GLU A 27 7.78 -11.12 -4.39
N TYR A 28 7.64 -11.04 -3.07
CA TYR A 28 6.47 -11.59 -2.36
C TYR A 28 5.14 -11.04 -2.86
N ILE A 29 5.05 -9.72 -3.11
CA ILE A 29 3.84 -9.10 -3.68
C ILE A 29 3.52 -9.68 -5.06
N VAL A 30 4.53 -9.87 -5.91
CA VAL A 30 4.34 -10.45 -7.24
C VAL A 30 3.95 -11.92 -7.14
N ASP A 31 4.58 -12.69 -6.24
CA ASP A 31 4.30 -14.11 -6.02
C ASP A 31 2.85 -14.33 -5.58
N SER A 32 2.36 -13.54 -4.62
CA SER A 32 0.95 -13.54 -4.17
C SER A 32 -0.04 -13.30 -5.32
N VAL A 33 0.28 -12.38 -6.23
CA VAL A 33 -0.56 -12.14 -7.42
C VAL A 33 -0.46 -13.28 -8.43
N MET A 34 0.72 -13.88 -8.60
CA MET A 34 0.93 -15.02 -9.48
C MET A 34 0.14 -16.24 -9.04
N GLU A 35 0.05 -16.50 -7.73
CA GLU A 35 -0.83 -17.54 -7.18
C GLU A 35 -2.30 -17.31 -7.57
N ARG A 36 -2.77 -16.06 -7.49
CA ARG A 36 -4.15 -15.71 -7.92
C ARG A 36 -4.36 -15.86 -9.43
N ILE A 37 -3.36 -15.53 -10.24
CA ILE A 37 -3.38 -15.72 -11.70
C ILE A 37 -3.53 -17.21 -12.03
N HIS A 38 -2.68 -18.06 -11.42
CA HIS A 38 -2.72 -19.50 -11.62
C HIS A 38 -4.01 -20.13 -11.13
N ALA A 39 -4.54 -19.69 -9.98
CA ALA A 39 -5.82 -20.16 -9.44
C ALA A 39 -7.00 -19.87 -10.38
N ARG A 40 -6.90 -18.85 -11.25
CA ARG A 40 -7.89 -18.56 -12.29
C ARG A 40 -7.63 -19.24 -13.63
N GLY A 41 -6.62 -20.12 -13.71
CA GLY A 41 -6.24 -20.82 -14.95
C GLY A 41 -5.67 -19.88 -16.02
N ILE A 42 -5.22 -18.69 -15.63
CA ILE A 42 -4.61 -17.73 -16.56
C ILE A 42 -3.13 -18.06 -16.67
N TRP A 43 -2.62 -18.19 -17.90
CA TRP A 43 -1.19 -18.36 -18.13
C TRP A 43 -0.56 -17.02 -18.51
N ILE A 44 0.28 -16.48 -17.63
CA ILE A 44 1.08 -15.28 -17.86
C ILE A 44 2.47 -15.51 -17.27
N PRO A 45 3.55 -15.19 -18.00
CA PRO A 45 4.90 -15.33 -17.47
C PRO A 45 5.16 -14.44 -16.25
N TYR A 46 5.85 -15.00 -15.24
CA TYR A 46 6.27 -14.25 -14.05
C TYR A 46 7.02 -12.95 -14.39
N GLY A 47 7.93 -13.02 -15.37
CA GLY A 47 8.72 -11.88 -15.81
C GLY A 47 7.87 -10.72 -16.33
N GLU A 48 6.74 -11.01 -16.99
CA GLU A 48 5.82 -9.98 -17.48
C GLU A 48 5.12 -9.26 -16.32
N VAL A 49 4.65 -10.01 -15.33
CA VAL A 49 3.99 -9.45 -14.14
C VAL A 49 4.99 -8.61 -13.33
N LYS A 50 6.21 -9.13 -13.11
CA LYS A 50 7.29 -8.41 -12.42
C LYS A 50 7.69 -7.12 -13.15
N ALA A 51 7.85 -7.17 -14.47
CA ALA A 51 8.18 -6.00 -15.28
C ALA A 51 7.06 -4.96 -15.25
N TYR A 52 5.80 -5.39 -15.35
CA TYR A 52 4.64 -4.51 -15.22
C TYR A 52 4.61 -3.82 -13.85
N PHE A 53 4.78 -4.59 -12.76
CA PHE A 53 4.81 -4.08 -11.41
C PHE A 53 5.91 -3.03 -11.21
N ALA A 54 7.15 -3.34 -11.64
CA ALA A 54 8.28 -2.43 -11.55
C ALA A 54 8.04 -1.09 -12.25
N ARG A 55 7.34 -1.10 -13.39
CA ARG A 55 6.96 0.11 -14.14
C ARG A 55 5.85 0.92 -13.45
N LYS A 56 4.96 0.27 -12.71
CA LYS A 56 3.78 0.93 -12.10
C LYS A 56 3.99 1.38 -10.66
N LYS A 57 4.79 0.68 -9.87
CA LYS A 57 4.97 0.93 -8.42
C LYS A 57 5.28 2.38 -8.09
N GLY A 58 6.15 3.05 -8.87
CA GLY A 58 6.51 4.45 -8.64
C GLY A 58 5.35 5.43 -8.85
N LYS A 59 4.43 5.13 -9.77
CA LYS A 59 3.20 5.94 -9.98
C LYS A 59 2.19 5.69 -8.86
N TRP A 60 2.06 4.45 -8.39
CA TRP A 60 1.17 4.13 -7.27
C TRP A 60 1.67 4.74 -5.98
N TYR A 61 2.96 4.64 -5.70
CA TYR A 61 3.55 5.25 -4.51
C TYR A 61 3.28 6.75 -4.44
N ARG A 62 3.52 7.50 -5.53
CA ARG A 62 3.24 8.95 -5.56
C ARG A 62 1.77 9.31 -5.31
N LYS A 63 0.83 8.47 -5.76
CA LYS A 63 -0.59 8.68 -5.46
C LYS A 63 -0.91 8.42 -4.00
N LEU A 64 -0.33 7.35 -3.45
CA LEU A 64 -0.53 6.97 -2.06
C LEU A 64 0.15 7.94 -1.10
N GLU A 65 1.31 8.50 -1.46
CA GLU A 65 2.03 9.51 -0.67
C GLU A 65 1.14 10.69 -0.32
N ASN A 66 0.38 11.22 -1.28
CA ASN A 66 -0.63 12.25 -1.02
C ASN A 66 -1.74 11.77 -0.06
N GLU A 67 -2.27 10.55 -0.26
CA GLU A 67 -3.29 9.97 0.64
C GLU A 67 -2.76 9.76 2.07
N PHE A 68 -1.47 9.50 2.26
CA PHE A 68 -0.85 9.34 3.58
C PHE A 68 -0.50 10.67 4.23
N GLU A 69 -0.09 11.68 3.47
CA GLU A 69 0.15 13.02 4.01
C GLU A 69 -1.12 13.59 4.64
N ASP A 70 -2.26 13.43 3.97
CA ASP A 70 -3.55 13.87 4.50
C ASP A 70 -3.93 13.08 5.76
N ARG A 71 -3.78 11.75 5.73
CA ARG A 71 -4.08 10.90 6.89
C ARG A 71 -3.17 11.16 8.09
N ARG A 72 -1.88 11.40 7.87
CA ARG A 72 -0.94 11.79 8.94
C ARG A 72 -1.37 13.09 9.60
N LYS A 73 -1.79 14.08 8.80
CA LYS A 73 -2.33 15.34 9.33
C LYS A 73 -3.62 15.11 10.10
N GLU A 74 -4.52 14.27 9.60
CA GLU A 74 -5.77 13.91 10.30
C GLU A 74 -5.51 13.23 11.64
N GLU A 75 -4.61 12.24 11.68
CA GLU A 75 -4.20 11.53 12.90
C GLU A 75 -3.54 12.49 13.92
N GLU A 76 -2.65 13.37 13.46
CA GLU A 76 -2.02 14.38 14.30
C GLU A 76 -3.04 15.37 14.87
N GLN A 77 -3.99 15.84 14.06
CA GLN A 77 -5.08 16.70 14.52
C GLN A 77 -6.00 15.99 15.52
N MET A 78 -6.29 14.70 15.30
CA MET A 78 -7.08 13.88 16.21
C MET A 78 -6.38 13.72 17.56
N TYR A 79 -5.06 13.47 17.55
CA TYR A 79 -4.24 13.41 18.76
C TYR A 79 -4.21 14.74 19.51
N ILE A 80 -3.95 15.86 18.81
CA ILE A 80 -3.94 17.19 19.43
C ILE A 80 -5.33 17.52 20.02
N LYS A 81 -6.41 17.15 19.35
CA LYS A 81 -7.78 17.35 19.85
C LYS A 81 -8.06 16.50 21.09
N SER A 82 -7.64 15.24 21.13
CA SER A 82 -7.83 14.38 22.30
C SER A 82 -7.05 14.87 23.52
N GLU A 83 -5.81 15.33 23.35
CA GLU A 83 -5.03 15.95 24.42
C GLU A 83 -5.65 17.25 24.95
N ARG A 84 -6.24 18.08 24.07
CA ARG A 84 -6.94 19.30 24.48
C ARG A 84 -8.21 19.01 25.27
N MET A 85 -9.00 18.02 24.85
CA MET A 85 -10.23 17.63 25.57
C MET A 85 -9.95 16.95 26.92
N GLY A 86 -8.83 16.21 27.04
CA GLY A 86 -8.39 15.62 28.31
C GLY A 86 -7.98 16.65 29.37
N LYS A 87 -7.56 17.86 28.95
CA LYS A 87 -7.17 18.94 29.87
C LYS A 87 -8.34 19.78 30.38
N THR A 88 -9.55 19.64 29.83
CA THR A 88 -10.75 20.43 30.21
C THR A 88 -11.62 19.75 31.28
N THR A 89 -11.36 18.48 31.60
CA THR A 89 -12.17 17.66 32.52
C THR A 89 -11.67 17.62 33.97
N HIS A 90 -10.63 18.41 34.31
CA HIS A 90 -10.25 18.69 35.69
C HIS A 90 -10.47 20.18 35.97
N LYS A 91 -11.69 20.54 36.37
CA LYS A 91 -12.00 21.80 37.05
C LYS A 91 -12.96 21.53 38.19
#